data_AF-A0A3B0YV50-F1
#
_entry.id   AF-A0A3B0YV50-F1
#
_cell.length_a   1.000
_cell.length_b   1.000
_cell.length_c   1.000
_cell.angle_alpha   90.00
_cell.angle_beta   90.00
_cell.angle_gamma   90.00
#
_symmetry.space_group_name_H-M   'P 1'
#
loop_
_entity.id
_entity.type
_entity.pdbx_description
1 polymer ?
#
loop_
_entity_poly.entity_id
_entity_poly.type
_entity_poly.pdbx_seq_one_letter_code
_entity_poly.pdbx_strand_id
1 'polypeptide(L)'
;MMSENTYPSSCISQVPAECYNRLRLAHSREGGCLQLGVAGLSDNVVIINGSGWKCWNRRLGVLLMTWQNFHPGGRTSLDQPVPCTLIVHHSYSRTVIHRLYDGLVDGVKRTERLVATRLWAEVVPITNHK
;
A
#
# COMPACT_ATOMS: atom_id res chain seq x y z
N MET A 1 -34.18 -4.03 -8.77
CA MET A 1 -33.89 -5.14 -7.83
C MET A 1 -32.41 -5.46 -7.96
N MET A 2 -31.57 -4.94 -7.06
CA MET A 2 -30.12 -5.19 -7.04
C MET A 2 -29.81 -5.99 -5.78
N SER A 3 -29.63 -7.31 -5.92
CA SER A 3 -29.11 -8.13 -4.83
C SER A 3 -28.22 -9.22 -5.40
N GLU A 4 -26.92 -8.93 -5.50
CA GLU A 4 -25.86 -9.93 -5.45
C GLU A 4 -24.55 -9.22 -5.08
N ASN A 5 -24.50 -8.69 -3.84
CA ASN A 5 -23.23 -8.30 -3.22
C ASN A 5 -22.78 -9.45 -2.33
N THR A 6 -22.33 -10.55 -2.93
CA THR A 6 -21.73 -11.67 -2.21
C THR A 6 -20.28 -11.33 -1.89
N TYR A 7 -20.07 -10.66 -0.75
CA TYR A 7 -18.75 -10.40 -0.19
C TYR A 7 -18.64 -11.02 1.22
N PRO A 8 -17.45 -11.51 1.62
CA PRO A 8 -16.17 -11.41 0.91
C PRO A 8 -15.99 -12.43 -0.23
N SER A 9 -15.32 -12.02 -1.31
CA SER A 9 -14.91 -12.90 -2.41
C SER A 9 -13.38 -12.96 -2.49
N SER A 10 -12.82 -14.17 -2.56
CA SER A 10 -11.37 -14.41 -2.63
C SER A 10 -10.96 -14.89 -4.02
N CYS A 11 -9.83 -14.40 -4.54
CA CYS A 11 -9.24 -14.89 -5.78
C CYS A 11 -7.71 -14.91 -5.73
N ILE A 12 -7.12 -15.74 -6.58
CA ILE A 12 -5.67 -15.69 -6.86
C ILE A 12 -5.40 -14.37 -7.60
N SER A 13 -4.37 -13.67 -7.15
CA SER A 13 -3.99 -12.37 -7.70
C SER A 13 -2.47 -12.21 -7.69
N GLN A 14 -2.00 -11.15 -8.33
CA GLN A 14 -0.60 -10.77 -8.34
C GLN A 14 -0.47 -9.27 -8.07
N VAL A 15 0.58 -8.91 -7.35
CA VAL A 15 0.96 -7.51 -7.13
C VAL A 15 2.18 -7.20 -8.00
N PRO A 16 2.19 -6.05 -8.72
CA PRO A 16 3.36 -5.61 -9.46
C PRO A 16 4.64 -5.60 -8.61
N ALA A 17 5.73 -6.06 -9.18
CA ALA A 17 6.98 -6.28 -8.47
C ALA A 17 7.53 -5.00 -7.82
N GLU A 18 7.53 -3.89 -8.56
CA GLU A 18 7.96 -2.58 -8.07
C GLU A 18 7.15 -2.16 -6.83
N CYS A 19 5.82 -2.30 -6.90
CA CYS A 19 4.92 -1.95 -5.81
C CYS A 19 5.25 -2.79 -4.56
N TYR A 20 5.33 -4.11 -4.69
CA TYR A 20 5.67 -5.00 -3.58
C TYR A 20 7.05 -4.70 -2.98
N ASN A 21 8.08 -4.59 -3.82
CA ASN A 21 9.46 -4.41 -3.35
C ASN A 21 9.63 -3.07 -2.61
N ARG A 22 9.08 -1.97 -3.15
CA ARG A 22 9.13 -0.64 -2.51
C ARG A 22 8.38 -0.63 -1.18
N LEU A 23 7.17 -1.17 -1.15
CA LEU A 23 6.36 -1.22 0.06
C LEU A 23 6.98 -2.11 1.14
N ARG A 24 7.57 -3.24 0.74
CA ARG A 24 8.29 -4.14 1.65
C ARG A 24 9.52 -3.45 2.25
N LEU A 25 10.29 -2.73 1.44
CA LEU A 25 11.44 -1.96 1.90
C LEU A 25 11.01 -0.83 2.84
N ALA A 26 9.99 -0.05 2.49
CA ALA A 26 9.46 1.01 3.34
C ALA A 26 8.98 0.46 4.69
N HIS A 27 8.22 -0.63 4.68
CA HIS A 27 7.77 -1.29 5.90
C HIS A 27 8.93 -1.79 6.77
N SER A 28 9.99 -2.33 6.16
CA SER A 28 11.17 -2.80 6.91
C SER A 28 11.94 -1.68 7.61
N ARG A 29 11.91 -0.46 7.06
CA ARG A 29 12.57 0.72 7.64
C ARG A 29 11.78 1.31 8.81
N GLU A 30 10.45 1.30 8.72
CA GLU A 30 9.57 1.83 9.76
C GLU A 30 9.41 0.87 10.96
N GLY A 31 9.79 -0.40 10.83
CA GLY A 31 9.83 -1.37 11.94
C GLY A 31 8.45 -1.77 12.51
N GLY A 32 7.35 -1.31 11.91
CA GLY A 32 5.99 -1.49 12.42
C GLY A 32 4.93 -1.33 11.34
N CYS A 33 3.69 -1.01 11.74
CA CYS A 33 2.58 -0.86 10.81
C CYS A 33 2.76 0.38 9.91
N LEU A 34 2.89 0.18 8.60
CA LEU A 34 3.01 1.28 7.64
C LEU A 34 1.63 1.66 7.11
N GLN A 35 1.24 2.93 7.28
CA GLN A 35 0.00 3.47 6.73
C GLN A 35 0.31 4.43 5.59
N LEU A 36 -0.29 4.20 4.42
CA LEU A 36 -0.08 5.02 3.24
C LEU A 36 -1.41 5.50 2.68
N GLY A 37 -1.51 6.80 2.46
CA GLY A 37 -2.55 7.36 1.61
C GLY A 37 -2.31 6.99 0.15
N VAL A 38 -3.37 6.67 -0.58
CA VAL A 38 -3.27 6.35 -2.01
C VAL A 38 -3.34 7.64 -2.82
N ALA A 39 -2.29 7.97 -3.58
CA ALA A 39 -2.28 9.18 -4.39
C ALA A 39 -3.42 9.15 -5.43
N GLY A 40 -4.14 10.27 -5.58
CA GLY A 40 -5.33 10.36 -6.44
C GLY A 40 -6.60 9.70 -5.87
N LEU A 41 -6.50 9.08 -4.68
CA LEU A 41 -7.58 8.36 -4.00
C LEU A 41 -7.56 8.72 -2.50
N SER A 42 -7.71 10.00 -2.18
CA SER A 42 -7.48 10.58 -0.84
C SER A 42 -8.24 9.92 0.31
N ASP A 43 -9.44 9.38 0.03
CA ASP A 43 -10.24 8.69 1.04
C ASP A 43 -9.73 7.28 1.33
N ASN A 44 -8.79 6.75 0.56
CA ASN A 44 -8.28 5.39 0.67
C ASN A 44 -6.91 5.37 1.34
N VAL A 45 -6.78 4.45 2.29
CA VAL A 45 -5.54 4.17 3.00
C VAL A 45 -5.22 2.71 2.87
N VAL A 46 -3.96 2.41 2.61
CA VAL A 46 -3.45 1.05 2.69
C VAL A 46 -2.60 0.92 3.92
N ILE A 47 -2.95 -0.07 4.74
CA ILE A 47 -2.28 -0.44 5.97
C ILE A 47 -1.49 -1.71 5.68
N ILE A 48 -0.19 -1.66 5.93
CA ILE A 48 0.76 -2.72 5.62
C ILE A 48 1.38 -3.21 6.91
N ASN A 49 1.30 -4.51 7.13
CA ASN A 49 1.91 -5.19 8.25
C ASN A 49 2.49 -6.54 7.81
N GLY A 50 3.03 -7.31 8.76
CA GLY A 50 3.61 -8.62 8.49
C GLY A 50 2.65 -9.67 7.93
N SER A 51 1.33 -9.53 8.12
CA SER A 51 0.33 -10.52 7.67
C SER A 51 -0.32 -10.17 6.33
N GLY A 52 -0.20 -8.93 5.86
CA GLY A 52 -0.73 -8.53 4.56
C GLY A 52 -0.97 -7.04 4.43
N TRP A 53 -1.66 -6.67 3.36
CA TRP A 53 -2.04 -5.29 3.07
C TRP A 53 -3.55 -5.17 3.14
N LYS A 54 -4.06 -4.10 3.77
CA LYS A 54 -5.48 -3.82 3.91
C LYS A 54 -5.80 -2.44 3.38
N CYS A 55 -6.70 -2.35 2.40
CA CYS A 55 -7.20 -1.08 1.89
C CYS A 55 -8.50 -0.69 2.58
N TRP A 56 -8.47 0.39 3.33
CA TRP A 56 -9.63 1.00 3.98
C TRP A 56 -10.06 2.26 3.23
N ASN A 57 -11.37 2.44 3.09
CA ASN A 57 -11.94 3.71 2.69
C ASN A 57 -12.43 4.46 3.93
N ARG A 58 -11.77 5.57 4.26
CA ARG A 58 -12.08 6.40 5.43
C ARG A 58 -13.46 7.04 5.34
N ARG A 59 -13.85 7.51 4.16
CA ARG A 59 -15.14 8.18 3.94
C ARG A 59 -16.31 7.24 4.13
N LEU A 60 -16.19 6.01 3.63
CA LEU A 60 -17.22 4.98 3.76
C LEU A 60 -17.13 4.21 5.07
N GLY A 61 -15.99 4.29 5.78
CA GLY A 61 -15.76 3.55 7.03
C GLY A 61 -15.67 2.03 6.84
N VAL A 62 -15.27 1.56 5.65
CA VAL A 62 -15.25 0.12 5.33
C VAL A 62 -13.88 -0.36 4.86
N LEU A 63 -13.59 -1.63 5.16
CA LEU A 63 -12.51 -2.37 4.51
C LEU A 63 -12.94 -2.70 3.07
N LEU A 64 -12.14 -2.28 2.10
CA LEU A 64 -12.38 -2.57 0.68
C LEU A 64 -11.78 -3.91 0.29
N MET A 65 -10.47 -4.06 0.52
CA MET A 65 -9.69 -5.19 0.01
C MET A 65 -8.57 -5.59 0.97
N THR A 66 -8.22 -6.87 0.94
CA THR A 66 -7.04 -7.41 1.62
C THR A 66 -6.19 -8.20 0.63
N TRP A 67 -4.89 -7.92 0.61
CA TRP A 67 -3.88 -8.78 -0.02
C TRP A 67 -3.15 -9.56 1.07
N GLN A 68 -3.07 -10.87 0.92
CA GLN A 68 -2.42 -11.75 1.90
C GLN A 68 -1.76 -12.95 1.19
N ASN A 69 -1.08 -13.80 1.96
CA ASN A 69 -0.41 -15.00 1.44
C ASN A 69 0.56 -14.69 0.29
N PHE A 70 1.36 -13.63 0.44
CA PHE A 70 2.37 -13.28 -0.55
C PHE A 70 3.41 -14.40 -0.67
N HIS A 71 3.71 -14.82 -1.89
CA HIS A 71 4.70 -15.86 -2.20
C HIS A 71 5.91 -15.27 -2.97
N PRO A 72 6.75 -14.44 -2.33
CA PRO A 72 7.86 -13.77 -3.02
C PRO A 72 8.95 -14.74 -3.50
N GLY A 73 9.09 -15.92 -2.87
CA GLY A 73 10.05 -16.97 -3.23
C GLY A 73 9.65 -17.81 -4.46
N GLY A 74 8.42 -17.65 -4.96
CA GLY A 74 7.97 -18.29 -6.20
C GLY A 74 8.41 -17.57 -7.47
N ARG A 75 9.30 -16.56 -7.36
CA ARG A 75 9.78 -15.73 -8.47
C ARG A 75 11.23 -16.07 -8.79
N THR A 76 11.58 -16.03 -10.08
CA THR A 76 12.96 -16.22 -10.52
C THR A 76 13.77 -14.91 -10.50
N SER A 77 13.09 -13.76 -10.41
CA SER A 77 13.72 -12.43 -10.45
C SER A 77 12.87 -11.36 -9.73
N LEU A 78 13.50 -10.22 -9.39
CA LEU A 78 12.88 -9.15 -8.60
C LEU A 78 11.87 -8.29 -9.36
N ASP A 79 11.86 -8.36 -10.69
CA ASP A 79 10.96 -7.67 -11.62
C ASP A 79 9.65 -8.44 -11.88
N GLN A 80 9.58 -9.71 -11.47
CA GLN A 80 8.36 -10.50 -11.63
C GLN A 80 7.28 -10.13 -10.61
N PRO A 81 6.00 -10.09 -11.01
CA PRO A 81 4.88 -9.89 -10.09
C PRO A 81 4.88 -10.91 -8.93
N VAL A 82 4.41 -10.51 -7.76
CA VAL A 82 4.33 -11.36 -6.57
C VAL A 82 2.95 -12.02 -6.49
N PRO A 83 2.87 -13.37 -6.55
CA PRO A 83 1.62 -14.08 -6.32
C PRO A 83 1.09 -13.85 -4.90
N CYS A 84 -0.21 -13.66 -4.78
CA CYS A 84 -0.91 -13.45 -3.51
C CYS A 84 -2.38 -13.88 -3.62
N THR A 85 -3.08 -13.81 -2.50
CA THR A 85 -4.55 -13.90 -2.44
C THR A 85 -5.13 -12.50 -2.27
N LEU A 86 -6.07 -12.13 -3.13
CA LEU A 86 -6.86 -10.91 -2.99
C LEU A 86 -8.25 -11.27 -2.46
N ILE A 87 -8.64 -10.66 -1.34
CA ILE A 87 -9.99 -10.74 -0.79
C ILE A 87 -10.65 -9.38 -1.00
N VAL A 88 -11.78 -9.37 -1.70
CA VAL A 88 -12.64 -8.20 -1.87
C VAL A 88 -13.75 -8.26 -0.83
N HIS A 89 -13.91 -7.21 -0.04
CA HIS A 89 -14.90 -7.10 1.04
C HIS A 89 -16.06 -6.17 0.68
N HIS A 90 -15.89 -5.30 -0.31
CA HIS A 90 -16.89 -4.31 -0.68
C HIS A 90 -16.93 -4.05 -2.19
N SER A 91 -18.10 -3.76 -2.74
CA SER A 91 -18.32 -3.53 -4.18
C SER A 91 -17.51 -2.36 -4.75
N TYR A 92 -17.36 -1.29 -3.97
CA TYR A 92 -16.55 -0.10 -4.32
C TYR A 92 -15.08 -0.43 -4.66
N SER A 93 -14.57 -1.58 -4.21
CA SER A 93 -13.23 -2.05 -4.54
C SER A 93 -12.95 -2.14 -6.04
N ARG A 94 -13.98 -2.51 -6.83
CA ARG A 94 -13.87 -2.61 -8.29
C ARG A 94 -13.51 -1.27 -8.94
N THR A 95 -13.95 -0.16 -8.34
CA THR A 95 -13.68 1.19 -8.84
C THR A 95 -12.25 1.64 -8.57
N VAL A 96 -11.67 1.21 -7.45
CA VAL A 96 -10.36 1.71 -6.99
C VAL A 96 -9.18 0.81 -7.35
N ILE A 97 -9.40 -0.49 -7.55
CA ILE A 97 -8.31 -1.48 -7.70
C ILE A 97 -7.34 -1.15 -8.83
N HIS A 98 -7.85 -0.66 -9.96
CA HIS A 98 -7.04 -0.36 -11.15
C HIS A 98 -6.08 0.83 -10.96
N ARG A 99 -6.33 1.71 -10.00
CA ARG A 99 -5.48 2.89 -9.71
C ARG A 99 -4.65 2.72 -8.44
N LEU A 100 -4.90 1.64 -7.70
CA LEU A 100 -4.36 1.49 -6.36
C LEU A 100 -2.84 1.30 -6.36
N TYR A 101 -2.30 0.48 -7.27
CA TYR A 101 -0.86 0.22 -7.30
C TYR A 101 -0.05 1.45 -7.68
N ASP A 102 -0.48 2.20 -8.69
CA ASP A 102 0.18 3.44 -9.10
C ASP A 102 0.13 4.47 -7.96
N GLY A 103 -1.06 4.64 -7.37
CA GLY A 103 -1.25 5.55 -6.25
C GLY A 103 -0.44 5.18 -5.00
N LEU A 104 -0.18 3.89 -4.77
CA LEU A 104 0.67 3.42 -3.67
C LEU A 104 2.15 3.66 -3.92
N VAL A 105 2.64 3.37 -5.13
CA VAL A 105 4.04 3.63 -5.50
C VAL A 105 4.36 5.12 -5.36
N ASP A 106 3.45 5.98 -5.81
CA ASP A 106 3.59 7.42 -5.65
C ASP A 106 3.48 7.88 -4.19
N GLY A 107 2.60 7.24 -3.41
CA GLY A 107 2.48 7.46 -1.97
C GLY A 107 3.81 7.19 -1.25
N VAL A 108 4.45 6.06 -1.54
CA VAL A 108 5.77 5.71 -0.96
C VAL A 108 6.83 6.73 -1.34
N LYS A 109 6.93 7.09 -2.63
CA LYS A 109 7.92 8.08 -3.09
C LYS A 109 7.76 9.42 -2.37
N ARG A 110 6.52 9.83 -2.07
CA ARG A 110 6.25 11.05 -1.29
C ARG A 110 6.70 10.90 0.15
N THR A 111 6.37 9.78 0.81
CA THR A 111 6.80 9.52 2.19
C THR A 111 8.32 9.48 2.30
N GLU A 112 9.02 8.81 1.37
CA GLU A 112 10.48 8.78 1.32
C GLU A 112 11.10 10.18 1.18
N ARG A 113 10.50 11.04 0.33
CA ARG A 113 10.95 12.44 0.20
C ARG A 113 10.74 13.22 1.49
N LEU A 114 9.59 13.08 2.15
CA LEU A 114 9.30 13.78 3.40
C LEU A 114 10.25 13.35 4.53
N VAL A 115 10.55 12.05 4.63
CA VAL A 115 11.54 11.53 5.58
C VAL A 115 12.93 12.08 5.27
N ALA A 116 13.35 12.06 4.01
CA ALA A 116 14.62 12.66 3.61
C ALA A 116 14.68 14.14 4.00
N THR A 117 13.68 14.95 3.64
CA THR A 117 13.62 16.38 3.98
C THR A 117 13.62 16.62 5.49
N ARG A 118 12.93 15.80 6.27
CA ARG A 118 12.91 15.90 7.74
C ARG A 118 14.27 15.57 8.36
N LEU A 119 14.96 14.54 7.84
CA LEU A 119 16.31 14.20 8.26
C LEU A 119 17.32 15.30 7.88
N TRP A 120 17.17 15.95 6.73
CA TRP A 120 18.00 17.12 6.38
C TRP A 120 17.70 18.33 7.29
N ALA A 121 16.44 18.55 7.68
CA ALA A 121 16.08 19.64 8.59
C ALA A 121 16.59 19.42 10.03
N GLU A 122 16.69 18.16 10.48
CA GLU A 122 17.24 17.81 11.80
C GLU A 122 18.79 17.77 11.83
N VAL A 123 19.46 17.69 10.66
CA VAL A 123 20.93 17.58 10.53
C VAL A 123 21.62 18.91 10.18
N VAL A 124 20.89 20.00 9.89
CA VAL A 124 21.51 21.33 9.78
C VAL A 124 21.62 21.96 11.18
N PRO A 125 22.82 22.07 11.77
CA PRO A 125 22.97 22.89 12.95
C PRO A 125 22.75 24.34 12.52
N ILE A 126 21.86 25.04 13.23
CA ILE A 126 21.76 26.50 13.16
C ILE A 126 23.08 27.05 13.71
N THR A 127 24.10 27.18 12.87
CA THR A 127 25.25 28.05 13.15
C THR A 127 24.83 29.49 12.83
N ASN A 128 23.95 30.04 13.68
CA ASN A 128 23.82 31.48 13.78
C ASN A 128 25.01 31.99 14.60
N HIS A 129 26.10 32.32 13.89
CA HIS A 129 27.06 33.28 14.39
C HIS A 129 26.45 34.68 14.31
N LYS A 130 26.08 35.24 15.47
CA LYS A 130 26.28 36.66 15.77
C LYS A 130 26.63 36.81 17.24
#